data_AF-A0A850G720-F1
#
_entry.id   AF-A0A850G720-F1
#
_cell.length_a   1.000
_cell.length_b   1.000
_cell.length_c   1.000
_cell.angle_alpha   90.00
_cell.angle_beta   90.00
_cell.angle_gamma   90.00
#
_symmetry.space_group_name_H-M   'P 1'
#
loop_
_entity.id
_entity.type
_entity.pdbx_description
1 polymer ?
#
loop_
_entity_poly.entity_id
_entity_poly.type
_entity_poly.pdbx_seq_one_letter_code
_entity_poly.pdbx_strand_id
1 'polypeptide(L)'
;MCARLVPALLNASLLFACAGLPACAGEELAEHVDIPRPISRSPIAEPVAEAPAVEAPFAAADDAHGQVEPTPPPAEQPPLPFADREQVRVDELLEALRDELDAVAASPAVRADYEAFLEDFELEDDDEGALYRDYVRIKVAFEATRDGGWWGLAWRITNEQPNSEKIWAQWQRLDRASLTEGVSAPTAPTVPTITAIAECDELSALFAFVARRLGLGPRSEVGLFWPTGNHVVAVWTLDRKTEHATRIVVPTTQIMLSSDASLGDRGFDPWRQRKIFDYRREDAAPGLEIPGALARAFVAQVRAHAGEDQATLQAERAARELRQLELLEG
;
A
#
# COMPACT_ATOMS: atom_id res chain seq x y z
N MET A 1 65.22 -32.36 -59.57
CA MET A 1 64.75 -31.79 -60.87
C MET A 1 63.87 -30.58 -60.58
N CYS A 2 63.85 -29.58 -61.47
CA CYS A 2 63.29 -28.25 -61.18
C CYS A 2 61.90 -28.01 -61.80
N ALA A 3 61.14 -27.13 -61.12
CA ALA A 3 60.30 -26.05 -61.66
C ALA A 3 58.98 -26.31 -62.44
N ARG A 4 57.89 -25.82 -61.83
CA ARG A 4 56.88 -24.81 -62.30
C ARG A 4 55.90 -25.11 -63.46
N LEU A 5 54.62 -24.76 -63.21
CA LEU A 5 53.66 -23.87 -63.93
C LEU A 5 52.23 -24.14 -63.32
N VAL A 6 51.39 -23.24 -62.78
CA VAL A 6 50.91 -21.84 -63.07
C VAL A 6 49.92 -21.81 -64.28
N PRO A 7 48.82 -21.00 -64.39
CA PRO A 7 48.29 -19.83 -63.63
C PRO A 7 46.84 -20.04 -63.04
N ALA A 8 45.89 -19.07 -63.03
CA ALA A 8 45.70 -17.93 -62.09
C ALA A 8 44.53 -16.97 -62.49
N LEU A 9 43.63 -16.54 -61.56
CA LEU A 9 42.58 -15.47 -61.72
C LEU A 9 42.21 -14.85 -60.33
N LEU A 10 42.68 -13.64 -59.95
CA LEU A 10 42.11 -12.27 -60.11
C LEU A 10 40.82 -11.96 -59.29
N ASN A 11 40.87 -11.11 -58.24
CA ASN A 11 40.75 -9.62 -58.18
C ASN A 11 39.28 -9.12 -58.03
N ALA A 12 38.93 -7.99 -57.40
CA ALA A 12 39.71 -6.86 -56.87
C ALA A 12 39.03 -6.15 -55.66
N SER A 13 39.79 -5.31 -54.95
CA SER A 13 39.32 -4.36 -53.93
C SER A 13 38.82 -3.03 -54.55
N LEU A 14 38.05 -2.23 -53.81
CA LEU A 14 38.09 -0.76 -53.94
C LEU A 14 37.59 -0.03 -52.68
N LEU A 15 38.45 0.87 -52.18
CA LEU A 15 38.12 1.90 -51.19
C LEU A 15 37.54 3.13 -51.90
N PHE A 16 36.64 3.86 -51.24
CA PHE A 16 36.45 5.28 -51.53
C PHE A 16 36.19 6.06 -50.24
N ALA A 17 36.93 7.16 -50.07
CA ALA A 17 36.68 8.20 -49.10
C ALA A 17 36.79 9.54 -49.83
N CYS A 18 35.85 10.47 -49.60
CA CYS A 18 36.08 11.89 -49.78
C CYS A 18 34.99 12.74 -49.09
N ALA A 19 35.43 13.87 -48.56
CA ALA A 19 34.73 14.82 -47.70
C ALA A 19 33.53 15.56 -48.34
N GLY A 20 32.68 16.14 -47.49
CA GLY A 20 31.65 17.12 -47.89
C GLY A 20 30.74 17.58 -46.74
N LEU A 21 30.97 18.77 -46.19
CA LEU A 21 30.13 19.51 -45.24
C LEU A 21 28.79 19.97 -45.91
N PRO A 22 27.69 20.26 -45.18
CA PRO A 22 27.66 21.26 -44.11
C PRO A 22 26.87 20.93 -42.83
N ALA A 23 27.06 21.80 -41.83
CA ALA A 23 26.33 21.79 -40.57
C ALA A 23 24.86 22.17 -40.76
N CYS A 24 23.97 21.43 -40.08
CA CYS A 24 22.66 21.93 -39.67
C CYS A 24 22.66 22.04 -38.15
N ALA A 25 22.33 23.22 -37.63
CA ALA A 25 22.11 23.41 -36.21
C ALA A 25 20.86 22.62 -35.79
N GLY A 26 20.96 21.85 -34.71
CA GLY A 26 19.82 21.33 -33.96
C GLY A 26 19.72 22.10 -32.66
N GLU A 27 18.60 22.77 -32.43
CA GLU A 27 18.38 23.61 -31.27
C GLU A 27 18.45 22.82 -29.95
N GLU A 28 19.19 23.39 -29.00
CA GLU A 28 19.30 22.91 -27.62
C GLU A 28 18.02 23.32 -26.87
N LEU A 29 16.94 22.55 -27.06
CA LEU A 29 15.75 22.63 -26.22
C LEU A 29 16.03 21.98 -24.86
N ALA A 30 16.77 22.70 -24.03
CA ALA A 30 16.82 22.49 -22.60
C ALA A 30 15.44 22.82 -22.00
N GLU A 31 14.54 21.85 -22.02
CA GLU A 31 13.22 21.98 -21.41
C GLU A 31 13.41 22.19 -19.90
N HIS A 32 13.08 23.42 -19.45
CA HIS A 32 13.19 23.84 -18.06
C HIS A 32 12.13 23.08 -17.24
N VAL A 33 12.50 21.91 -16.74
CA VAL A 33 11.72 21.23 -15.71
C VAL A 33 11.86 22.08 -14.45
N ASP A 34 10.83 22.87 -14.15
CA ASP A 34 10.68 23.54 -12.87
C ASP A 34 10.58 22.47 -11.78
N ILE A 35 11.72 22.18 -11.15
CA ILE A 35 11.78 21.32 -9.96
C ILE A 35 11.12 22.13 -8.83
N PRO A 36 9.95 21.72 -8.31
CA PRO A 36 9.41 22.38 -7.12
C PRO A 36 10.44 22.22 -6.01
N ARG A 37 10.91 23.34 -5.47
CA ARG A 37 11.78 23.34 -4.28
C ARG A 37 11.09 22.53 -3.19
N PRO A 38 11.84 21.76 -2.37
CA PRO A 38 11.24 21.08 -1.22
C PRO A 38 10.47 22.13 -0.41
N ILE A 39 9.17 21.91 -0.22
CA ILE A 39 8.33 22.80 0.54
C ILE A 39 8.92 22.82 1.94
N SER A 40 9.39 23.99 2.37
CA SER A 40 9.88 24.19 3.74
C SER A 40 8.79 23.69 4.68
N ARG A 41 9.12 22.71 5.55
CA ARG A 41 8.19 22.21 6.56
C ARG A 41 7.61 23.42 7.29
N SER A 42 6.31 23.67 7.12
CA SER A 42 5.61 24.70 7.89
C SER A 42 5.73 24.31 9.37
N PRO A 43 5.92 25.28 10.27
CA PRO A 43 6.02 24.99 11.69
C PRO A 43 4.73 24.32 12.18
N ILE A 44 4.90 23.39 13.12
CA ILE A 44 3.82 22.72 13.86
C ILE A 44 2.87 23.79 14.37
N ALA A 45 1.56 23.61 14.15
CA ALA A 45 0.55 24.51 14.68
C ALA A 45 0.63 24.52 16.22
N GLU A 46 0.75 25.72 16.81
CA GLU A 46 0.70 25.87 18.26
C GLU A 46 -0.65 25.38 18.81
N PRO A 47 -0.70 24.80 20.02
CA PRO A 47 -1.92 24.23 20.57
C PRO A 47 -2.98 25.32 20.75
N VAL A 48 -4.14 25.13 20.12
CA VAL A 48 -5.31 26.00 20.29
C VAL A 48 -5.78 25.91 21.75
N ALA A 49 -5.96 27.07 22.36
CA ALA A 49 -6.28 27.18 23.78
C ALA A 49 -7.60 26.46 24.15
N GLU A 50 -7.56 25.82 25.32
CA GLU A 50 -8.66 25.09 25.95
C GLU A 50 -9.90 25.99 26.15
N ALA A 51 -11.03 25.62 25.54
CA ALA A 51 -12.30 26.32 25.72
C ALA A 51 -12.95 25.91 27.06
N PRO A 52 -13.50 26.85 27.86
CA PRO A 52 -13.98 26.55 29.19
C PRO A 52 -15.21 25.64 29.19
N ALA A 53 -15.24 24.69 30.14
CA ALA A 53 -16.37 23.80 30.35
C ALA A 53 -17.65 24.58 30.69
N VAL A 54 -18.72 24.31 29.93
CA VAL A 54 -20.07 24.80 30.25
C VAL A 54 -20.76 23.72 31.07
N GLU A 55 -20.94 23.97 32.38
CA GLU A 55 -21.76 23.11 33.23
C GLU A 55 -23.22 23.13 32.76
N ALA A 56 -23.71 21.99 32.26
CA ALA A 56 -25.14 21.77 32.05
C ALA A 56 -25.80 21.37 33.39
N PRO A 57 -26.97 21.93 33.75
CA PRO A 57 -27.62 21.64 35.02
C PRO A 57 -28.18 20.22 35.07
N PHE A 58 -27.95 19.54 36.19
CA PHE A 58 -28.60 18.27 36.53
C PHE A 58 -30.13 18.45 36.56
N ALA A 59 -30.83 17.90 35.57
CA ALA A 59 -32.26 17.61 35.66
C ALA A 59 -32.43 16.20 36.26
N ALA A 60 -33.33 16.06 37.23
CA ALA A 60 -33.57 14.79 37.91
C ALA A 60 -34.18 13.73 36.95
N ALA A 61 -33.76 12.49 37.11
CA ALA A 61 -34.37 11.36 36.43
C ALA A 61 -35.78 11.09 36.99
N ASP A 62 -36.71 10.75 36.11
CA ASP A 62 -38.03 10.23 36.45
C ASP A 62 -38.08 8.75 36.04
N ASP A 63 -38.47 7.86 36.96
CA ASP A 63 -38.32 6.41 36.81
C ASP A 63 -39.31 5.82 35.79
N ALA A 64 -38.84 5.54 34.58
CA ALA A 64 -39.55 4.73 33.59
C ALA A 64 -38.93 3.33 33.52
N HIS A 65 -39.51 2.35 34.23
CA HIS A 65 -39.15 0.94 34.13
C HIS A 65 -39.54 0.32 32.77
N GLY A 66 -38.81 0.68 31.71
CA GLY A 66 -38.76 -0.10 30.48
C GLY A 66 -37.99 -1.39 30.72
N GLN A 67 -38.60 -2.53 30.39
CA GLN A 67 -37.88 -3.81 30.42
C GLN A 67 -36.80 -3.78 29.32
N VAL A 68 -35.53 -3.72 29.73
CA VAL A 68 -34.40 -3.89 28.81
C VAL A 68 -34.46 -5.33 28.29
N GLU A 69 -34.79 -5.48 27.02
CA GLU A 69 -34.72 -6.76 26.32
C GLU A 69 -33.26 -7.25 26.40
N PRO A 70 -33.00 -8.50 26.85
CA PRO A 70 -31.65 -8.95 27.09
C PRO A 70 -30.88 -8.98 25.77
N THR A 71 -29.85 -8.13 25.66
CA THR A 71 -28.94 -8.10 24.52
C THR A 71 -28.49 -9.54 24.21
N PRO A 72 -28.69 -10.04 22.98
CA PRO A 72 -28.22 -11.38 22.64
C PRO A 72 -26.70 -11.45 22.91
N PRO A 73 -26.19 -12.60 23.41
CA PRO A 73 -24.77 -12.73 23.67
C PRO A 73 -23.98 -12.40 22.40
N PRO A 74 -22.82 -11.71 22.50
CA PRO A 74 -21.99 -11.42 21.34
C PRO A 74 -21.74 -12.71 20.57
N ALA A 75 -21.93 -12.68 19.25
CA ALA A 75 -21.63 -13.83 18.41
C ALA A 75 -20.16 -14.22 18.64
N GLU A 76 -19.93 -15.49 18.95
CA GLU A 76 -18.60 -16.01 19.23
C GLU A 76 -17.74 -15.82 17.98
N GLN A 77 -16.77 -14.89 18.06
CA GLN A 77 -15.89 -14.62 16.93
C GLN A 77 -15.11 -15.89 16.58
N PRO A 78 -14.93 -16.21 15.27
CA PRO A 78 -14.15 -17.37 14.89
C PRO A 78 -12.74 -17.27 15.47
N PRO A 79 -12.06 -18.39 15.81
CA PRO A 79 -10.68 -18.33 16.26
C PRO A 79 -9.78 -17.65 15.21
N LEU A 80 -8.67 -17.08 15.66
CA LEU A 80 -7.63 -16.63 14.72
C LEU A 80 -7.03 -17.86 14.01
N PRO A 81 -6.67 -17.74 12.72
CA PRO A 81 -6.03 -18.82 11.98
C PRO A 81 -4.64 -19.14 12.56
N PHE A 82 -4.02 -20.23 12.10
CA PHE A 82 -2.64 -20.60 12.43
C PHE A 82 -2.32 -20.76 13.93
N ALA A 83 -3.29 -21.07 14.78
CA ALA A 83 -3.06 -21.40 16.18
C ALA A 83 -1.93 -22.45 16.30
N ASP A 84 -1.04 -22.27 17.27
CA ASP A 84 0.14 -23.11 17.56
C ASP A 84 1.14 -23.30 16.41
N ARG A 85 0.97 -22.63 15.26
CA ARG A 85 1.92 -22.70 14.15
C ARG A 85 3.12 -21.82 14.38
N GLU A 86 4.29 -22.44 14.29
CA GLU A 86 5.60 -21.78 14.33
C GLU A 86 5.92 -20.94 13.10
N GLN A 87 5.51 -21.42 11.92
CA GLN A 87 5.75 -20.82 10.61
C GLN A 87 4.48 -20.94 9.76
N VAL A 88 4.22 -19.92 8.95
CA VAL A 88 3.07 -19.79 8.05
C VAL A 88 3.57 -19.31 6.69
N ARG A 89 3.06 -19.91 5.61
CA ARG A 89 3.42 -19.52 4.25
C ARG A 89 2.72 -18.21 3.85
N VAL A 90 3.33 -17.47 2.93
CA VAL A 90 2.75 -16.24 2.38
C VAL A 90 1.42 -16.51 1.68
N ASP A 91 1.26 -17.63 0.97
CA ASP A 91 -0.03 -17.98 0.37
C ASP A 91 -1.10 -18.40 1.40
N GLU A 92 -0.73 -19.12 2.46
CA GLU A 92 -1.61 -19.39 3.61
C GLU A 92 -2.08 -18.07 4.27
N LEU A 93 -1.18 -17.11 4.52
CA LEU A 93 -1.53 -15.77 5.03
C LEU A 93 -2.51 -15.04 4.09
N LEU A 94 -2.21 -15.01 2.79
CA LEU A 94 -3.05 -14.35 1.79
C LEU A 94 -4.40 -15.06 1.57
N GLU A 95 -4.53 -16.32 1.97
CA GLU A 95 -5.81 -17.03 2.06
C GLU A 95 -6.61 -16.57 3.28
N ALA A 96 -6.00 -16.60 4.48
CA ALA A 96 -6.66 -16.11 5.69
C ALA A 96 -7.11 -14.64 5.58
N LEU A 97 -6.34 -13.78 4.90
CA LEU A 97 -6.74 -12.39 4.64
C LEU A 97 -7.94 -12.29 3.67
N ARG A 98 -8.10 -13.24 2.74
CA ARG A 98 -9.27 -13.31 1.85
C ARG A 98 -10.52 -13.76 2.60
N ASP A 99 -10.37 -14.67 3.56
CA ASP A 99 -11.48 -15.18 4.37
C ASP A 99 -12.12 -14.09 5.27
N GLU A 100 -11.36 -13.08 5.68
CA GLU A 100 -11.91 -11.94 6.44
C GLU A 100 -12.68 -10.93 5.55
N LEU A 101 -12.48 -10.92 4.22
CA LEU A 101 -13.01 -9.85 3.34
C LEU A 101 -14.54 -9.77 3.32
N ASP A 102 -15.24 -10.89 3.42
CA ASP A 102 -16.71 -10.90 3.44
C ASP A 102 -17.27 -10.28 4.73
N ALA A 103 -16.56 -10.44 5.86
CA ALA A 103 -16.91 -9.79 7.12
C ALA A 103 -16.64 -8.27 7.06
N VAL A 104 -15.54 -7.85 6.42
CA VAL A 104 -15.24 -6.43 6.17
C VAL A 104 -16.29 -5.80 5.24
N ALA A 105 -16.66 -6.50 4.16
CA ALA A 105 -17.65 -6.05 3.20
C ALA A 105 -19.08 -5.95 3.79
N ALA A 106 -19.34 -6.60 4.92
CA ALA A 106 -20.58 -6.48 5.68
C ALA A 106 -20.64 -5.24 6.60
N SER A 107 -19.53 -4.50 6.78
CA SER A 107 -19.53 -3.28 7.61
C SER A 107 -20.29 -2.13 6.94
N PRO A 108 -21.26 -1.49 7.63
CA PRO A 108 -21.92 -0.28 7.15
C PRO A 108 -20.95 0.90 6.96
N ALA A 109 -19.87 0.99 7.76
CA ALA A 109 -18.89 2.05 7.62
C ALA A 109 -18.07 1.89 6.33
N VAL A 110 -17.65 0.66 6.01
CA VAL A 110 -16.94 0.35 4.76
C VAL A 110 -17.84 0.54 3.53
N ARG A 111 -19.15 0.31 3.66
CA ARG A 111 -20.13 0.65 2.62
C ARG A 111 -20.24 2.17 2.42
N ALA A 112 -20.34 2.95 3.49
CA ALA A 112 -20.39 4.42 3.41
C ALA A 112 -19.10 5.02 2.84
N ASP A 113 -17.92 4.50 3.24
CA ASP A 113 -16.62 4.88 2.66
C ASP A 113 -16.57 4.59 1.14
N TYR A 114 -17.23 3.53 0.67
CA TYR A 114 -17.32 3.19 -0.76
C TYR A 114 -18.29 4.10 -1.52
N GLU A 115 -19.44 4.43 -0.95
CA GLU A 115 -20.42 5.35 -1.54
C GLU A 115 -19.80 6.75 -1.74
N ALA A 116 -19.06 7.24 -0.75
CA ALA A 116 -18.27 8.47 -0.87
C ALA A 116 -17.16 8.37 -1.94
N PHE A 117 -16.47 7.23 -2.01
CA PHE A 117 -15.46 6.98 -3.06
C PHE A 117 -16.06 6.98 -4.48
N LEU A 118 -17.28 6.47 -4.67
CA LEU A 118 -17.96 6.53 -5.96
C LEU A 118 -18.31 7.98 -6.35
N GLU A 119 -18.81 8.77 -5.39
CA GLU A 119 -19.11 10.20 -5.60
C GLU A 119 -17.82 10.98 -5.94
N ASP A 120 -16.77 10.84 -5.15
CA ASP A 120 -15.48 11.54 -5.34
C ASP A 120 -14.84 11.27 -6.70
N PHE A 121 -14.95 10.04 -7.21
CA PHE A 121 -14.34 9.62 -8.48
C PHE A 121 -15.30 9.64 -9.68
N GLU A 122 -16.54 10.15 -9.49
CA GLU A 122 -17.61 10.19 -10.52
C GLU A 122 -17.85 8.80 -11.15
N LEU A 123 -17.87 7.75 -10.32
CA LEU A 123 -18.00 6.35 -10.73
C LEU A 123 -19.42 5.83 -10.51
N GLU A 124 -19.88 5.00 -11.45
CA GLU A 124 -21.09 4.18 -11.27
C GLU A 124 -20.70 2.83 -10.61
N ASP A 125 -21.48 2.38 -9.62
CA ASP A 125 -21.38 1.03 -9.08
C ASP A 125 -21.76 0.00 -10.17
N ASP A 126 -21.31 -1.25 -10.04
CA ASP A 126 -21.75 -2.32 -10.93
C ASP A 126 -22.85 -3.20 -10.30
N ASP A 127 -23.78 -3.66 -11.14
CA ASP A 127 -24.97 -4.44 -10.73
C ASP A 127 -24.63 -5.71 -9.92
N GLU A 128 -23.40 -6.20 -10.02
CA GLU A 128 -22.90 -7.39 -9.33
C GLU A 128 -22.03 -7.09 -8.09
N GLY A 129 -21.79 -5.82 -7.73
CA GLY A 129 -20.94 -5.42 -6.61
C GLY A 129 -19.50 -5.95 -6.69
N ALA A 130 -18.97 -6.13 -7.91
CA ALA A 130 -17.59 -6.47 -8.18
C ALA A 130 -16.65 -5.30 -7.84
N LEU A 131 -17.02 -4.06 -8.20
CA LEU A 131 -16.24 -2.86 -7.86
C LEU A 131 -16.18 -2.63 -6.34
N TYR A 132 -17.29 -2.86 -5.61
CA TYR A 132 -17.29 -2.81 -4.13
C TYR A 132 -16.32 -3.84 -3.52
N ARG A 133 -16.31 -5.07 -4.04
CA ARG A 133 -15.38 -6.12 -3.55
C ARG A 133 -13.92 -5.78 -3.86
N ASP A 134 -13.64 -5.10 -4.97
CA ASP A 134 -12.31 -4.58 -5.26
C ASP A 134 -11.93 -3.41 -4.34
N TYR A 135 -12.85 -2.49 -4.05
CA TYR A 135 -12.64 -1.44 -3.05
C TYR A 135 -12.27 -2.01 -1.69
N VAL A 136 -13.00 -3.03 -1.19
CA VAL A 136 -12.70 -3.71 0.08
C VAL A 136 -11.30 -4.33 0.07
N ARG A 137 -10.90 -5.02 -1.01
CA ARG A 137 -9.54 -5.56 -1.18
C ARG A 137 -8.47 -4.48 -1.16
N ILE A 138 -8.72 -3.35 -1.84
CA ILE A 138 -7.80 -2.22 -1.91
C ILE A 138 -7.66 -1.55 -0.54
N LYS A 139 -8.77 -1.28 0.17
CA LYS A 139 -8.76 -0.75 1.55
C LYS A 139 -7.96 -1.66 2.47
N VAL A 140 -8.26 -2.97 2.51
CA VAL A 140 -7.53 -3.92 3.38
C VAL A 140 -6.04 -3.98 3.04
N ALA A 141 -5.66 -4.06 1.76
CA ALA A 141 -4.26 -4.07 1.37
C ALA A 141 -3.56 -2.74 1.72
N PHE A 142 -4.19 -1.60 1.48
CA PHE A 142 -3.67 -0.27 1.74
C PHE A 142 -3.36 -0.07 3.22
N GLU A 143 -4.36 -0.28 4.08
CA GLU A 143 -4.25 -0.09 5.53
C GLU A 143 -3.29 -1.09 6.19
N ALA A 144 -3.19 -2.30 5.64
CA ALA A 144 -2.21 -3.28 6.07
C ALA A 144 -0.76 -2.86 5.76
N THR A 145 -0.50 -2.41 4.53
CA THR A 145 0.85 -2.35 3.95
C THR A 145 1.49 -0.96 3.89
N ARG A 146 0.78 0.10 4.33
CA ARG A 146 1.34 1.46 4.38
C ARG A 146 2.20 1.73 5.61
N ASP A 147 2.98 2.80 5.54
CA ASP A 147 3.57 3.47 6.71
C ASP A 147 2.48 3.81 7.75
N GLY A 148 2.74 3.52 9.02
CA GLY A 148 1.72 3.61 10.08
C GLY A 148 0.60 2.57 10.03
N GLY A 149 0.64 1.66 9.05
CA GLY A 149 -0.38 0.65 8.81
C GLY A 149 -0.40 -0.48 9.83
N TRP A 150 -1.41 -1.34 9.72
CA TRP A 150 -1.68 -2.43 10.67
C TRP A 150 -0.52 -3.41 10.84
N TRP A 151 0.31 -3.63 9.81
CA TRP A 151 1.43 -4.55 9.89
C TRP A 151 2.69 -3.95 10.53
N GLY A 152 2.63 -2.70 11.02
CA GLY A 152 3.75 -2.07 11.72
C GLY A 152 4.94 -1.78 10.81
N LEU A 153 4.67 -1.43 9.56
CA LEU A 153 5.68 -0.93 8.63
C LEU A 153 6.02 0.52 9.00
N ALA A 154 7.31 0.86 8.98
CA ALA A 154 7.78 2.20 9.28
C ALA A 154 8.64 2.74 8.12
N TRP A 155 8.32 3.93 7.63
CA TRP A 155 9.05 4.52 6.53
C TRP A 155 10.45 5.01 6.93
N ARG A 156 11.47 4.66 6.13
CA ARG A 156 12.78 5.32 6.09
C ARG A 156 13.35 5.29 4.67
N ILE A 157 14.34 6.14 4.39
CA ILE A 157 15.12 6.06 3.14
C ILE A 157 15.96 4.78 3.17
N THR A 158 15.76 3.89 2.21
CA THR A 158 16.52 2.66 2.01
C THR A 158 17.38 2.74 0.74
N ASN A 159 17.02 3.61 -0.23
CA ASN A 159 17.63 3.75 -1.56
C ASN A 159 17.53 2.47 -2.42
N GLU A 160 16.41 1.78 -2.33
CA GLU A 160 16.19 0.50 -2.99
C GLU A 160 15.58 0.67 -4.40
N GLN A 161 14.88 -0.37 -4.87
CA GLN A 161 14.16 -0.44 -6.14
C GLN A 161 12.77 -1.00 -5.83
N PRO A 162 11.76 -0.91 -6.72
CA PRO A 162 10.37 -1.23 -6.38
C PRO A 162 10.20 -2.74 -6.28
N ASN A 163 10.38 -3.26 -5.07
CA ASN A 163 10.13 -4.63 -4.70
C ASN A 163 9.99 -4.74 -3.18
N SER A 164 9.15 -5.66 -2.71
CA SER A 164 8.95 -5.91 -1.28
C SER A 164 9.84 -7.04 -0.73
N GLU A 165 10.81 -7.57 -1.50
CA GLU A 165 11.64 -8.72 -1.11
C GLU A 165 12.38 -8.48 0.22
N LYS A 166 12.82 -7.23 0.44
CA LYS A 166 13.51 -6.82 1.68
C LYS A 166 12.59 -6.69 2.88
N ILE A 167 11.29 -6.42 2.67
CA ILE A 167 10.28 -6.45 3.73
C ILE A 167 10.03 -7.90 4.14
N TRP A 168 9.78 -8.80 3.17
CA TRP A 168 9.62 -10.23 3.45
C TRP A 168 10.84 -10.78 4.19
N ALA A 169 12.05 -10.47 3.73
CA ALA A 169 13.29 -10.91 4.36
C ALA A 169 13.50 -10.32 5.78
N GLN A 170 12.92 -9.16 6.13
CA GLN A 170 12.92 -8.66 7.50
C GLN A 170 11.97 -9.48 8.38
N TRP A 171 10.74 -9.72 7.93
CA TRP A 171 9.77 -10.55 8.66
C TRP A 171 10.25 -11.98 8.90
N GLN A 172 10.96 -12.60 7.95
CA GLN A 172 11.60 -13.91 8.13
C GLN A 172 12.66 -13.93 9.24
N ARG A 173 13.26 -12.78 9.56
CA ARG A 173 14.33 -12.64 10.57
C ARG A 173 13.82 -12.10 11.91
N LEU A 174 12.53 -11.80 12.06
CA LEU A 174 11.98 -11.37 13.34
C LEU A 174 12.13 -12.49 14.38
N ASP A 175 12.81 -12.15 15.48
CA ASP A 175 13.08 -13.07 16.58
C ASP A 175 11.77 -13.49 17.26
N ARG A 176 11.62 -14.78 17.57
CA ARG A 176 10.50 -15.26 18.40
C ARG A 176 10.44 -14.57 19.75
N ALA A 177 11.58 -14.15 20.31
CA ALA A 177 11.59 -13.41 21.57
C ALA A 177 10.93 -12.02 21.48
N SER A 178 10.81 -11.43 20.28
CA SER A 178 10.08 -10.17 20.06
C SER A 178 8.58 -10.38 19.75
N LEU A 179 8.16 -11.63 19.55
CA LEU A 179 6.79 -12.04 19.23
C LEU A 179 6.19 -12.77 20.44
N THR A 180 5.55 -12.04 21.36
CA THR A 180 5.00 -12.65 22.58
C THR A 180 3.56 -13.11 22.36
N GLU A 181 3.35 -14.43 22.42
CA GLU A 181 2.02 -15.03 22.43
C GLU A 181 1.36 -14.79 23.79
N GLY A 182 0.10 -14.32 23.77
CA GLY A 182 -0.68 -14.13 24.99
C GLY A 182 -0.92 -15.46 25.68
N VAL A 183 -0.31 -15.66 26.85
CA VAL A 183 -0.43 -16.92 27.60
C VAL A 183 -1.85 -17.05 28.17
N SER A 184 -2.71 -17.75 27.44
CA SER A 184 -4.08 -18.15 27.79
C SER A 184 -5.21 -17.13 27.52
N ALA A 185 -5.41 -16.73 26.26
CA ALA A 185 -6.67 -16.16 25.74
C ALA A 185 -6.70 -16.25 24.19
N PRO A 186 -7.87 -16.14 23.52
CA PRO A 186 -7.97 -16.01 22.04
C PRO A 186 -7.52 -14.62 21.54
N THR A 187 -6.62 -13.95 22.24
CA THR A 187 -6.10 -12.61 21.93
C THR A 187 -4.96 -12.69 20.92
N ALA A 188 -4.87 -11.67 20.06
CA ALA A 188 -3.79 -11.52 19.08
C ALA A 188 -2.39 -11.61 19.73
N PRO A 189 -1.38 -12.20 19.07
CA PRO A 189 0.01 -12.12 19.54
C PRO A 189 0.50 -10.66 19.56
N THR A 190 1.35 -10.33 20.53
CA THR A 190 1.97 -9.01 20.58
C THR A 190 3.16 -8.99 19.63
N VAL A 191 3.13 -8.09 18.66
CA VAL A 191 4.22 -7.81 17.72
C VAL A 191 4.91 -6.50 18.08
N PRO A 192 6.18 -6.28 17.69
CA PRO A 192 6.82 -4.98 17.83
C PRO A 192 6.10 -3.89 17.03
N THR A 193 6.14 -2.65 17.52
CA THR A 193 5.57 -1.46 16.82
C THR A 193 6.14 -1.26 15.42
N ILE A 194 7.37 -1.74 15.19
CA ILE A 194 8.04 -1.76 13.88
C ILE A 194 8.39 -3.21 13.56
N THR A 195 7.74 -3.80 12.55
CA THR A 195 8.01 -5.17 12.09
C THR A 195 8.99 -5.19 10.91
N ALA A 196 9.01 -4.12 10.11
CA ALA A 196 9.96 -3.89 9.02
C ALA A 196 10.09 -2.40 8.69
N ILE A 197 11.25 -2.02 8.19
CA ILE A 197 11.57 -0.68 7.69
C ILE A 197 11.63 -0.74 6.15
N ALA A 198 11.07 0.27 5.47
CA ALA A 198 10.98 0.30 4.02
C ALA A 198 10.84 1.73 3.46
N GLU A 199 11.23 1.94 2.21
CA GLU A 199 10.99 3.20 1.48
C GLU A 199 9.66 3.17 0.70
N CYS A 200 9.26 4.29 0.10
CA CYS A 200 7.98 4.47 -0.59
C CYS A 200 7.75 3.53 -1.77
N ASP A 201 8.83 3.11 -2.44
CA ASP A 201 8.82 2.17 -3.55
C ASP A 201 8.64 0.72 -3.08
N GLU A 202 9.32 0.32 -2.01
CA GLU A 202 9.15 -0.97 -1.33
C GLU A 202 7.73 -1.12 -0.75
N LEU A 203 7.19 -0.07 -0.12
CA LEU A 203 5.84 -0.05 0.43
C LEU A 203 4.76 -0.05 -0.66
N SER A 204 4.94 0.74 -1.73
CA SER A 204 4.04 0.72 -2.90
C SER A 204 4.07 -0.64 -3.61
N ALA A 205 5.25 -1.28 -3.69
CA ALA A 205 5.42 -2.62 -4.24
C ALA A 205 4.73 -3.69 -3.38
N LEU A 206 4.86 -3.61 -2.05
CA LEU A 206 4.18 -4.51 -1.11
C LEU A 206 2.66 -4.39 -1.23
N PHE A 207 2.12 -3.16 -1.22
CA PHE A 207 0.70 -2.91 -1.47
C PHE A 207 0.25 -3.57 -2.76
N ALA A 208 0.96 -3.33 -3.86
CA ALA A 208 0.59 -3.86 -5.16
C ALA A 208 0.68 -5.39 -5.22
N PHE A 209 1.66 -6.00 -4.54
CA PHE A 209 1.75 -7.46 -4.39
C PHE A 209 0.55 -8.03 -3.62
N VAL A 210 0.22 -7.47 -2.44
CA VAL A 210 -0.87 -7.94 -1.59
C VAL A 210 -2.23 -7.74 -2.27
N ALA A 211 -2.54 -6.54 -2.75
CA ALA A 211 -3.83 -6.23 -3.38
C ALA A 211 -4.15 -7.19 -4.54
N ARG A 212 -3.18 -7.48 -5.41
CA ARG A 212 -3.36 -8.46 -6.51
C ARG A 212 -3.67 -9.86 -6.00
N ARG A 213 -3.03 -10.29 -4.91
CA ARG A 213 -3.20 -11.62 -4.33
C ARG A 213 -4.49 -11.78 -3.52
N LEU A 214 -5.08 -10.68 -3.05
CA LEU A 214 -6.46 -10.66 -2.53
C LEU A 214 -7.53 -10.84 -3.65
N GLY A 215 -7.13 -10.85 -4.92
CA GLY A 215 -7.96 -11.27 -6.04
C GLY A 215 -8.82 -10.16 -6.65
N LEU A 216 -8.18 -9.06 -7.08
CA LEU A 216 -8.84 -7.97 -7.81
C LEU A 216 -9.57 -8.47 -9.08
N GLY A 217 -10.72 -7.88 -9.36
CA GLY A 217 -11.53 -8.14 -10.54
C GLY A 217 -10.90 -7.66 -11.85
N PRO A 218 -11.46 -8.06 -13.01
CA PRO A 218 -10.86 -7.82 -14.33
C PRO A 218 -10.83 -6.34 -14.75
N ARG A 219 -11.60 -5.47 -14.09
CA ARG A 219 -11.60 -4.01 -14.27
C ARG A 219 -10.48 -3.33 -13.48
N SER A 220 -10.00 -3.94 -12.41
CA SER A 220 -9.05 -3.36 -11.46
C SER A 220 -7.62 -3.82 -11.72
N GLU A 221 -6.70 -2.87 -11.84
CA GLU A 221 -5.27 -3.15 -11.93
C GLU A 221 -4.48 -2.23 -10.99
N VAL A 222 -3.54 -2.78 -10.23
CA VAL A 222 -2.60 -1.97 -9.44
C VAL A 222 -1.22 -1.95 -10.09
N GLY A 223 -0.65 -0.76 -10.13
CA GLY A 223 0.69 -0.51 -10.66
C GLY A 223 1.37 0.63 -9.93
N LEU A 224 2.59 0.96 -10.37
CA LEU A 224 3.41 2.01 -9.79
C LEU A 224 3.51 3.20 -10.73
N PHE A 225 3.35 4.39 -10.17
CA PHE A 225 3.86 5.63 -10.76
C PHE A 225 5.37 5.65 -10.53
N TRP A 226 6.17 5.60 -11.60
CA TRP A 226 7.61 5.33 -11.53
C TRP A 226 8.44 6.41 -12.24
N PRO A 227 8.73 7.54 -11.57
CA PRO A 227 9.65 8.54 -12.07
C PRO A 227 11.08 8.12 -11.71
N THR A 228 11.94 7.94 -12.70
CA THR A 228 13.38 7.76 -12.45
C THR A 228 13.94 8.98 -11.72
N GLY A 229 14.23 8.83 -10.42
CA GLY A 229 14.83 9.85 -9.56
C GLY A 229 13.89 10.59 -8.60
N ASN A 230 12.62 10.18 -8.45
CA ASN A 230 11.66 10.79 -7.52
C ASN A 230 10.80 9.75 -6.79
N HIS A 231 10.04 10.20 -5.79
CA HIS A 231 9.09 9.44 -4.99
C HIS A 231 8.15 8.54 -5.83
N VAL A 232 7.86 7.36 -5.30
CA VAL A 232 7.12 6.28 -5.99
C VAL A 232 5.83 6.03 -5.26
N VAL A 233 4.73 5.94 -6.01
CA VAL A 233 3.38 5.85 -5.47
C VAL A 233 2.63 4.72 -6.17
N ALA A 234 1.91 3.91 -5.41
CA ALA A 234 0.98 2.94 -5.96
C ALA A 234 -0.25 3.65 -6.55
N VAL A 235 -0.77 3.12 -7.66
CA VAL A 235 -1.96 3.63 -8.34
C VAL A 235 -2.87 2.44 -8.67
N TRP A 236 -4.09 2.49 -8.16
CA TRP A 236 -5.18 1.62 -8.59
C TRP A 236 -5.82 2.24 -9.84
N THR A 237 -5.86 1.48 -10.92
CA THR A 237 -6.47 1.89 -12.18
C THR A 237 -7.70 1.04 -12.46
N LEU A 238 -8.84 1.69 -12.63
CA LEU A 238 -10.07 1.08 -13.13
C LEU A 238 -10.11 1.19 -14.65
N ASP A 239 -10.65 0.15 -15.30
CA ASP A 239 -10.95 0.10 -16.73
C ASP A 239 -9.79 0.55 -17.64
N ARG A 240 -8.54 0.22 -17.25
CA ARG A 240 -7.25 0.62 -17.85
C ARG A 240 -7.19 0.52 -19.40
N LYS A 241 -7.96 -0.40 -19.98
CA LYS A 241 -7.97 -0.70 -21.43
C LYS A 241 -9.03 0.10 -22.22
N THR A 242 -9.80 0.94 -21.55
CA THR A 242 -10.84 1.79 -22.13
C THR A 242 -10.36 3.23 -22.26
N GLU A 243 -11.16 4.08 -22.92
CA GLU A 243 -10.93 5.52 -22.99
C GLU A 243 -11.29 6.25 -21.69
N HIS A 244 -11.98 5.57 -20.75
CA HIS A 244 -12.49 6.09 -19.48
C HIS A 244 -11.75 5.51 -18.27
N ALA A 245 -10.44 5.24 -18.40
CA ALA A 245 -9.66 4.65 -17.33
C ALA A 245 -9.50 5.63 -16.14
N THR A 246 -10.05 5.30 -14.97
CA THR A 246 -9.89 6.10 -13.74
C THR A 246 -8.62 5.69 -13.00
N ARG A 247 -7.81 6.66 -12.58
CA ARG A 247 -6.57 6.43 -11.80
C ARG A 247 -6.73 7.00 -10.39
N ILE A 248 -6.65 6.13 -9.41
CA ILE A 248 -6.80 6.41 -7.97
C ILE A 248 -5.43 6.27 -7.31
N VAL A 249 -5.01 7.31 -6.59
CA VAL A 249 -3.74 7.32 -5.86
C VAL A 249 -3.86 6.47 -4.60
N VAL A 250 -2.85 5.65 -4.32
CA VAL A 250 -2.76 4.85 -3.10
C VAL A 250 -1.53 5.30 -2.30
N PRO A 251 -1.71 6.20 -1.32
CA PRO A 251 -0.59 6.86 -0.65
C PRO A 251 0.02 6.01 0.48
N THR A 252 0.92 5.10 0.12
CA THR A 252 1.52 4.16 1.10
C THR A 252 2.51 4.80 2.08
N THR A 253 2.81 6.10 1.94
CA THR A 253 3.60 6.91 2.90
C THR A 253 3.08 8.36 2.89
N GLN A 254 3.37 9.15 3.93
CA GLN A 254 2.98 10.56 3.99
C GLN A 254 3.96 11.52 3.27
N ILE A 255 5.00 11.02 2.59
CA ILE A 255 6.00 11.90 1.98
C ILE A 255 5.45 12.55 0.72
N MET A 256 5.40 13.88 0.74
CA MET A 256 4.72 14.75 -0.23
C MET A 256 3.20 14.85 -0.06
N LEU A 257 2.62 14.29 0.99
CA LEU A 257 1.18 14.30 1.26
C LEU A 257 0.88 14.89 2.64
N SER A 258 -0.36 15.28 2.88
CA SER A 258 -0.81 15.80 4.17
C SER A 258 -1.08 14.67 5.17
N SER A 259 -1.10 15.01 6.46
CA SER A 259 -1.28 14.03 7.56
C SER A 259 -2.72 13.51 7.71
N ASP A 260 -3.60 13.85 6.77
CA ASP A 260 -4.96 13.36 6.59
C ASP A 260 -5.12 12.57 5.27
N ALA A 261 -4.06 12.42 4.46
CA ALA A 261 -4.13 11.74 3.16
C ALA A 261 -4.47 10.25 3.27
N SER A 262 -5.59 9.88 2.64
CA SER A 262 -6.16 8.54 2.62
C SER A 262 -6.27 7.97 1.19
N LEU A 263 -6.93 6.82 1.02
CA LEU A 263 -7.11 6.18 -0.28
C LEU A 263 -7.85 7.12 -1.25
N GLY A 264 -7.22 7.48 -2.36
CA GLY A 264 -7.79 8.39 -3.36
C GLY A 264 -7.43 9.87 -3.19
N ASP A 265 -6.48 10.19 -2.32
CA ASP A 265 -5.96 11.55 -2.13
C ASP A 265 -5.64 12.30 -3.44
N ARG A 266 -5.94 13.61 -3.46
CA ARG A 266 -5.82 14.49 -4.63
C ARG A 266 -4.61 15.42 -4.60
N GLY A 267 -3.78 15.38 -3.55
CA GLY A 267 -2.49 16.08 -3.49
C GLY A 267 -1.49 15.60 -4.54
N PHE A 268 -1.72 14.41 -5.10
CA PHE A 268 -0.94 13.83 -6.19
C PHE A 268 -1.78 13.63 -7.45
N ASP A 269 -1.26 14.05 -8.61
CA ASP A 269 -1.91 13.88 -9.91
C ASP A 269 -1.34 12.65 -10.67
N PRO A 270 -2.07 11.53 -10.76
CA PRO A 270 -1.61 10.31 -11.41
C PRO A 270 -1.58 10.41 -12.95
N TRP A 271 -2.01 11.52 -13.55
CA TRP A 271 -1.95 11.78 -14.99
C TRP A 271 -0.68 12.51 -15.43
N ARG A 272 0.09 13.07 -14.49
CA ARG A 272 1.43 13.65 -14.77
C ARG A 272 2.38 12.67 -15.44
N GLN A 273 2.19 11.36 -15.24
CA GLN A 273 2.83 10.33 -16.06
C GLN A 273 1.87 9.75 -17.08
N ARG A 274 2.32 9.70 -18.34
CA ARG A 274 1.62 8.99 -19.42
C ARG A 274 1.33 7.52 -19.07
N LYS A 275 2.23 6.85 -18.34
CA LYS A 275 2.17 5.40 -18.07
C LYS A 275 2.30 5.12 -16.57
N ILE A 276 1.31 4.40 -16.03
CA ILE A 276 1.45 3.62 -14.79
C ILE A 276 2.08 2.26 -15.15
N PHE A 277 3.08 1.82 -14.41
CA PHE A 277 3.77 0.56 -14.65
C PHE A 277 3.06 -0.58 -13.92
N ASP A 278 2.48 -1.52 -14.66
CA ASP A 278 1.79 -2.70 -14.13
C ASP A 278 2.74 -3.52 -13.24
N TYR A 279 2.36 -3.72 -11.97
CA TYR A 279 3.24 -4.33 -10.98
C TYR A 279 3.00 -5.85 -10.89
N ARG A 280 3.66 -6.62 -11.77
CA ARG A 280 3.49 -8.09 -11.88
C ARG A 280 4.52 -8.93 -11.12
N ARG A 281 5.37 -8.33 -10.29
CA ARG A 281 6.45 -9.06 -9.62
C ARG A 281 5.90 -10.05 -8.59
N GLU A 282 6.64 -11.14 -8.39
CA GLU A 282 6.41 -12.11 -7.33
C GLU A 282 7.51 -11.93 -6.27
N ASP A 283 7.39 -10.87 -5.48
CA ASP A 283 8.41 -10.48 -4.47
C ASP A 283 8.48 -11.45 -3.27
N ALA A 284 7.46 -12.29 -3.10
CA ALA A 284 7.52 -13.47 -2.25
C ALA A 284 6.97 -14.68 -3.03
N ALA A 285 7.73 -15.77 -3.01
CA ALA A 285 7.23 -17.06 -3.48
C ALA A 285 6.04 -17.51 -2.61
N PRO A 286 5.04 -18.24 -3.15
CA PRO A 286 3.86 -18.65 -2.38
C PRO A 286 4.22 -19.43 -1.11
N GLY A 287 5.20 -20.34 -1.22
CA GLY A 287 5.74 -21.11 -0.10
C GLY A 287 6.86 -20.43 0.71
N LEU A 288 7.07 -19.11 0.58
CA LEU A 288 7.94 -18.37 1.50
C LEU A 288 7.27 -18.38 2.89
N GLU A 289 8.02 -18.73 3.94
CA GLU A 289 7.50 -18.81 5.31
C GLU A 289 7.88 -17.57 6.12
N ILE A 290 6.96 -17.10 6.96
CA ILE A 290 7.16 -16.07 8.00
C ILE A 290 6.71 -16.62 9.36
N PRO A 291 7.19 -16.06 10.50
CA PRO A 291 6.81 -16.50 11.83
C PRO A 291 5.29 -16.53 12.03
N GLY A 292 4.75 -17.66 12.51
CA GLY A 292 3.31 -17.85 12.59
C GLY A 292 2.61 -16.85 13.52
N ALA A 293 3.27 -16.45 14.62
CA ALA A 293 2.77 -15.39 15.50
C ALA A 293 2.62 -14.02 14.79
N LEU A 294 3.52 -13.69 13.85
CA LEU A 294 3.43 -12.48 13.02
C LEU A 294 2.24 -12.58 12.05
N ALA A 295 2.12 -13.70 11.34
CA ALA A 295 0.99 -13.94 10.43
C ALA A 295 -0.37 -13.88 11.15
N ARG A 296 -0.47 -14.41 12.38
CA ARG A 296 -1.66 -14.30 13.23
C ARG A 296 -1.97 -12.87 13.63
N ALA A 297 -0.96 -12.09 14.03
CA ALA A 297 -1.15 -10.69 14.38
C ALA A 297 -1.62 -9.84 13.19
N PHE A 298 -1.09 -10.12 11.99
CA PHE A 298 -1.49 -9.47 10.73
C PHE A 298 -2.97 -9.70 10.40
N VAL A 299 -3.47 -10.94 10.53
CA VAL A 299 -4.91 -11.24 10.35
C VAL A 299 -5.73 -10.62 11.48
N ALA A 300 -5.25 -10.66 12.73
CA ALA A 300 -5.97 -10.12 13.87
C ALA A 300 -6.19 -8.60 13.79
N GLN A 301 -5.21 -7.83 13.27
CA GLN A 301 -5.40 -6.40 13.04
C GLN A 301 -6.46 -6.13 11.95
N VAL A 302 -6.47 -6.91 10.86
CA VAL A 302 -7.53 -6.80 9.83
C VAL A 302 -8.90 -7.09 10.44
N ARG A 303 -9.03 -8.18 11.20
CA ARG A 303 -10.30 -8.54 11.86
C ARG A 303 -10.78 -7.49 12.86
N ALA A 304 -9.87 -6.83 13.57
CA ALA A 304 -10.20 -5.80 14.55
C ALA A 304 -10.62 -4.48 13.89
N HIS A 305 -9.89 -4.02 12.86
CA HIS A 305 -9.95 -2.63 12.39
C HIS A 305 -10.51 -2.46 10.97
N ALA A 306 -10.49 -3.47 10.10
CA ALA A 306 -10.83 -3.26 8.69
C ALA A 306 -12.29 -2.86 8.44
N GLY A 307 -13.18 -3.14 9.41
CA GLY A 307 -14.57 -2.69 9.39
C GLY A 307 -14.80 -1.23 9.82
N GLU A 308 -13.76 -0.50 10.26
CA GLU A 308 -13.85 0.89 10.73
C GLU A 308 -13.88 1.90 9.56
N ASP A 309 -14.41 3.10 9.83
CA ASP A 309 -14.47 4.21 8.88
C ASP A 309 -13.08 4.82 8.60
N GLN A 310 -12.95 5.57 7.50
CA GLN A 310 -11.67 6.18 7.14
C GLN A 310 -11.10 7.17 8.17
N ALA A 311 -11.93 7.88 8.94
CA ALA A 311 -11.45 8.90 9.88
C ALA A 311 -10.87 8.26 11.16
N THR A 312 -11.55 7.23 11.68
CA THR A 312 -11.03 6.37 12.77
C THR A 312 -9.68 5.77 12.38
N LEU A 313 -9.60 5.16 11.19
CA LEU A 313 -8.36 4.58 10.69
C LEU A 313 -7.25 5.64 10.49
N GLN A 314 -7.58 6.84 10.01
CA GLN A 314 -6.59 7.94 9.88
C GLN A 314 -6.01 8.36 11.23
N ALA A 315 -6.85 8.44 12.27
CA ALA A 315 -6.39 8.75 13.63
C ALA A 315 -5.48 7.63 14.19
N GLU A 316 -5.83 6.37 13.99
CA GLU A 316 -4.97 5.24 14.37
C GLU A 316 -3.61 5.25 13.66
N ARG A 317 -3.61 5.49 12.35
CA ARG A 317 -2.39 5.59 11.53
C ARG A 317 -1.47 6.66 12.08
N ALA A 318 -1.95 7.90 12.19
CA ALA A 318 -1.15 9.02 12.70
C ALA A 318 -0.57 8.74 14.10
N ALA A 319 -1.34 8.11 14.98
CA ALA A 319 -0.87 7.70 16.30
C ALA A 319 0.19 6.58 16.24
N ARG A 320 0.10 5.65 15.28
CA ARG A 320 1.08 4.58 15.08
C ARG A 320 2.38 5.12 14.46
N GLU A 321 2.30 5.97 13.44
CA GLU A 321 3.45 6.66 12.82
C GLU A 321 4.25 7.45 13.87
N LEU A 322 3.57 8.22 14.74
CA LEU A 322 4.23 8.98 15.81
C LEU A 322 5.07 8.07 16.73
N ARG A 323 4.50 6.94 17.19
CA ARG A 323 5.23 5.96 18.02
C ARG A 323 6.39 5.31 17.27
N GLN A 324 6.27 5.11 15.96
CA GLN A 324 7.35 4.57 15.13
C GLN A 324 8.48 5.59 14.95
N LEU A 325 8.15 6.88 14.80
CA LEU A 325 9.12 7.97 14.74
C LEU A 325 9.92 8.09 16.05
N GLU A 326 9.23 8.10 17.20
CA GLU A 326 9.86 8.12 18.53
C GLU A 326 10.86 6.97 18.72
N LEU A 327 10.51 5.75 18.30
CA LEU A 327 11.38 4.56 18.37
C LEU A 327 12.57 4.56 17.40
N LEU A 328 12.56 5.42 16.38
CA LEU A 328 13.60 5.52 15.36
C LEU A 328 14.48 6.77 15.51
N GLU A 329 14.12 7.69 16.41
CA GLU A 329 14.86 8.92 16.72
C GLU A 329 15.47 8.91 18.15
N GLY A 330 15.01 8.00 19.03
CA GLY A 330 15.53 7.78 20.39
C GLY A 330 16.62 6.71 20.50
#